data_AF-A0A9E8RT86-F1
#
_entry.id   AF-A0A9E8RT86-F1
#
_cell.length_a   1.000
_cell.length_b   1.000
_cell.length_c   1.000
_cell.angle_alpha   90.00
_cell.angle_beta   90.00
_cell.angle_gamma   90.00
#
_symmetry.space_group_name_H-M   'P 1'
#
loop_
_entity.id
_entity.type
_entity.pdbx_description
1 polymer ?
#
loop_
_entity_poly.entity_id
_entity_poly.type
_entity_poly.pdbx_seq_one_letter_code
_entity_poly.pdbx_strand_id
1 'polypeptide(L)'
;MLKIKILMIMNLIISNSMIFPFMLNPINLGIMIFLQTMNSCMLMSLLLNYSWLSYMTFIVIIGGLMIIFIYMCLLSWNSKMFIKMTSFMMMIMLLIINFKLIMFIKFMNMNTLFLFNSKMMNIIIINNYKINMIKFFMKNSLMMIMMMINLLLLTLIIINKMNKKMSIPLRKMFY
;
A
#
# COMPACT_ATOMS: atom_id res chain seq x y z
N MET A 1 12.66 7.08 21.02
CA MET A 1 13.14 6.68 19.66
C MET A 1 12.03 6.16 18.75
N LEU A 2 11.26 5.12 19.14
CA LEU A 2 10.15 4.56 18.34
C LEU A 2 9.11 5.60 17.89
N LYS A 3 8.70 6.50 18.78
CA LYS A 3 7.75 7.60 18.46
C LYS A 3 8.22 8.46 17.29
N ILE A 4 9.49 8.85 17.30
CA ILE A 4 10.10 9.67 16.24
C ILE A 4 10.16 8.87 14.94
N LYS A 5 10.45 7.56 14.99
CA LYS A 5 10.41 6.68 13.81
C LYS A 5 9.01 6.60 13.20
N ILE A 6 7.96 6.42 14.01
CA ILE A 6 6.56 6.39 13.53
C ILE A 6 6.19 7.72 12.86
N LEU A 7 6.53 8.85 13.48
CA LEU A 7 6.30 10.19 12.92
C LEU A 7 7.05 10.42 11.61
N MET A 8 8.32 9.99 11.52
CA MET A 8 9.09 10.07 10.27
C MET A 8 8.43 9.27 9.15
N ILE A 9 8.00 8.03 9.42
CA ILE A 9 7.38 7.20 8.39
C ILE A 9 6.00 7.74 8.00
N MET A 10 5.20 8.25 8.94
CA MET A 10 3.93 8.92 8.63
C MET A 10 4.13 10.10 7.67
N ASN A 11 5.16 10.92 7.89
CA ASN A 11 5.47 12.02 6.99
C ASN A 11 5.89 11.54 5.59
N LEU A 12 6.64 10.43 5.50
CA LEU A 12 7.00 9.83 4.21
C LEU A 12 5.78 9.28 3.45
N ILE A 13 4.78 8.76 4.15
CA ILE A 13 3.53 8.29 3.53
C ILE A 13 2.72 9.47 3.00
N ILE A 14 2.62 10.55 3.77
CA ILE A 14 1.90 11.76 3.37
C ILE A 14 2.58 12.39 2.16
N SER A 15 3.91 12.54 2.18
CA SER A 15 4.66 13.12 1.06
C SER A 15 4.47 12.33 -0.24
N ASN A 16 4.59 11.01 -0.18
CA ASN A 16 4.39 10.15 -1.35
C ASN A 16 2.95 10.19 -1.87
N SER A 17 1.94 10.21 -0.98
CA SER A 17 0.53 10.32 -1.39
C SER A 17 0.21 11.64 -2.09
N MET A 18 0.84 12.74 -1.67
CA MET A 18 0.64 14.05 -2.31
C MET A 18 1.28 14.12 -3.70
N ILE A 19 2.37 13.38 -3.94
CA ILE A 19 3.05 13.34 -5.25
C ILE A 19 2.30 12.40 -6.22
N PHE A 20 1.60 11.40 -5.71
CA PHE A 20 0.91 10.37 -6.49
C PHE A 20 0.05 10.90 -7.66
N PRO A 21 -0.87 11.86 -7.47
CA PRO A 21 -1.73 12.33 -8.57
C PRO A 21 -0.99 13.11 -9.67
N PHE A 22 0.26 13.54 -9.42
CA PHE A 22 1.04 14.30 -10.40
C PHE A 22 1.87 13.42 -11.33
N MET A 23 1.94 12.11 -11.09
CA MET A 23 2.69 11.18 -11.93
C MET A 23 1.82 10.71 -13.10
N LEU A 24 2.22 11.09 -14.32
CA LEU A 24 1.47 10.75 -15.54
C LEU A 24 1.88 9.39 -16.14
N ASN A 25 3.14 9.00 -15.94
CA ASN A 25 3.65 7.77 -16.55
C ASN A 25 3.24 6.54 -15.72
N PRO A 26 2.68 5.49 -16.36
CA PRO A 26 2.22 4.30 -15.65
C PRO A 26 3.35 3.58 -14.90
N ILE A 27 4.58 3.62 -15.44
CA ILE A 27 5.78 3.08 -14.79
C ILE A 27 6.10 3.84 -13.49
N ASN A 28 6.08 5.17 -13.54
CA ASN A 28 6.35 6.01 -12.36
C ASN A 28 5.24 5.87 -11.31
N LEU A 29 4.00 5.69 -11.74
CA LEU A 29 2.88 5.34 -10.86
C LEU A 29 3.12 3.99 -10.16
N GLY A 30 3.54 2.96 -10.89
CA GLY A 30 3.86 1.65 -10.31
C GLY A 30 4.97 1.73 -9.24
N ILE A 31 6.04 2.47 -9.53
CA ILE A 31 7.14 2.69 -8.57
C ILE A 31 6.66 3.45 -7.33
N MET A 32 5.80 4.46 -7.50
CA MET A 32 5.24 5.21 -6.36
C MET A 32 4.33 4.35 -5.49
N ILE A 33 3.51 3.46 -6.07
CA ILE A 33 2.66 2.55 -5.29
C ILE A 33 3.53 1.57 -4.51
N PHE A 34 4.61 1.05 -5.11
CA PHE A 34 5.56 0.19 -4.42
C PHE A 34 6.20 0.88 -3.19
N LEU A 35 6.68 2.12 -3.35
CA LEU A 35 7.24 2.89 -2.23
C LEU A 35 6.21 3.20 -1.15
N GLN A 36 4.97 3.54 -1.54
CA GLN A 36 3.90 3.81 -0.58
C GLN A 36 3.53 2.57 0.24
N THR A 37 3.50 1.41 -0.41
CA THR A 37 3.10 0.14 0.21
C THR A 37 4.18 -0.44 1.11
N MET A 38 5.46 -0.25 0.76
CA MET A 38 6.60 -0.48 1.66
C MET A 38 6.46 0.34 2.95
N ASN A 39 6.24 1.65 2.83
CA ASN A 39 6.15 2.54 3.99
C ASN A 39 4.93 2.23 4.87
N SER A 40 3.78 1.88 4.27
CA SER A 40 2.58 1.51 5.02
C SER A 40 2.74 0.18 5.76
N CYS A 41 3.38 -0.83 5.14
CA CYS A 41 3.66 -2.10 5.81
C CYS A 41 4.63 -1.93 6.98
N MET A 42 5.65 -1.07 6.83
CA MET A 42 6.56 -0.73 7.94
C MET A 42 5.83 -0.05 9.10
N LEU A 43 4.90 0.88 8.85
CA LEU A 43 4.07 1.44 9.92
C LEU A 43 3.21 0.40 10.60
N MET A 44 2.55 -0.46 9.82
CA MET A 44 1.66 -1.46 10.37
C MET A 44 2.40 -2.46 11.25
N SER A 45 3.64 -2.82 10.87
CA SER A 45 4.53 -3.64 11.70
C SER A 45 5.00 -2.94 12.98
N LEU A 46 5.07 -1.61 13.01
CA LEU A 46 5.47 -0.85 14.20
C LEU A 46 4.29 -0.62 15.17
N LEU A 47 3.07 -0.55 14.64
CA LEU A 47 1.85 -0.30 15.41
C LEU A 47 1.24 -1.58 15.97
N LEU A 48 1.31 -2.69 15.23
CA LEU A 48 0.75 -3.97 15.65
C LEU A 48 1.81 -4.84 16.33
N ASN A 49 1.44 -5.48 17.43
CA ASN A 49 2.32 -6.43 18.11
C ASN A 49 2.58 -7.71 17.28
N TYR A 50 1.73 -8.01 16.29
CA TYR A 50 1.87 -9.15 15.40
C TYR A 50 2.19 -8.70 13.97
N SER A 51 3.40 -8.97 13.51
CA SER A 51 3.91 -8.61 12.17
C SER A 51 3.31 -9.43 11.03
N TRP A 52 2.55 -10.49 11.33
CA TRP A 52 1.96 -11.38 10.33
C TRP A 52 1.00 -10.65 9.39
N LEU A 53 0.18 -9.74 9.91
CA LEU A 53 -0.76 -8.96 9.09
C LEU A 53 -0.01 -8.05 8.11
N SER A 54 1.03 -7.33 8.57
CA SER A 54 1.84 -6.46 7.71
C SER A 54 2.59 -7.23 6.63
N TYR A 55 3.02 -8.46 6.92
CA TYR A 55 3.67 -9.34 5.95
C TYR A 55 2.70 -9.83 4.87
N MET A 56 1.50 -10.26 5.25
CA MET A 56 0.48 -10.71 4.30
C MET A 56 0.04 -9.58 3.36
N THR A 57 -0.15 -8.37 3.88
CA THR A 57 -0.47 -7.20 3.04
C THR A 57 0.64 -6.85 2.07
N PHE A 58 1.91 -6.99 2.49
CA PHE A 58 3.06 -6.71 1.64
C PHE A 58 3.13 -7.64 0.43
N ILE A 59 2.98 -8.95 0.65
CA ILE A 59 3.04 -9.95 -0.44
C ILE A 59 1.92 -9.74 -1.46
N VAL A 60 0.68 -9.59 -0.99
CA VAL A 60 -0.49 -9.48 -1.88
C VAL A 60 -0.36 -8.25 -2.78
N ILE A 61 0.08 -7.12 -2.23
CA ILE A 61 0.21 -5.88 -3.00
C ILE A 61 1.38 -5.95 -3.99
N ILE A 62 2.53 -6.50 -3.60
CA ILE A 62 3.67 -6.65 -4.51
C ILE A 62 3.35 -7.63 -5.65
N GLY A 63 2.69 -8.75 -5.34
CA GLY A 63 2.26 -9.71 -6.36
C GLY A 63 1.34 -9.07 -7.42
N GLY A 64 0.38 -8.25 -6.98
CA GLY A 64 -0.50 -7.50 -7.88
C GLY A 64 0.25 -6.45 -8.71
N LEU A 65 1.19 -5.73 -8.10
CA LEU A 65 2.00 -4.71 -8.79
C LEU A 65 2.90 -5.29 -9.88
N MET A 66 3.49 -6.47 -9.66
CA MET A 66 4.35 -7.12 -10.65
C MET A 66 3.59 -7.45 -11.93
N ILE A 67 2.34 -7.92 -11.84
CA ILE A 67 1.50 -8.24 -12.99
C ILE A 67 1.18 -6.97 -13.80
N ILE A 68 0.83 -5.88 -13.12
CA ILE A 68 0.57 -4.58 -13.75
C ILE A 68 1.85 -4.04 -14.41
N PHE A 69 3.00 -4.21 -13.76
CA PHE A 69 4.29 -3.74 -14.29
C PHE A 69 4.65 -4.44 -15.61
N ILE A 70 4.52 -5.77 -15.68
CA ILE A 70 4.75 -6.53 -16.92
C ILE A 70 3.81 -6.04 -18.03
N TYR A 71 2.52 -5.85 -17.71
CA TYR A 71 1.54 -5.37 -18.69
C TYR A 71 1.90 -3.99 -19.26
N MET A 72 2.33 -3.06 -18.40
CA MET A 72 2.68 -1.70 -18.83
C MET A 72 4.00 -1.63 -19.62
N CYS A 73 5.00 -2.44 -19.27
CA CYS A 73 6.23 -2.56 -20.06
C CYS A 73 5.96 -3.01 -21.50
N LEU A 74 4.95 -3.86 -21.71
CA LEU A 74 4.57 -4.35 -23.04
C LEU A 74 3.83 -3.29 -23.89
N LEU A 75 3.17 -2.32 -23.26
CA LEU A 75 2.30 -1.36 -23.96
C LEU A 75 2.97 0.00 -24.27
N SER A 76 3.93 0.46 -23.47
CA SER A 76 4.41 1.84 -23.56
C SER A 76 5.92 1.98 -23.39
N TRP A 77 6.73 1.21 -24.11
CA TRP A 77 8.20 1.31 -24.02
C TRP A 77 8.73 2.70 -24.46
N ASN A 78 8.00 3.48 -25.26
CA ASN A 78 8.53 4.70 -25.89
C ASN A 78 7.88 6.05 -25.51
N SER A 79 7.07 6.15 -24.45
CA SER A 79 6.60 7.48 -24.00
C SER A 79 7.70 8.19 -23.20
N LYS A 80 8.34 9.21 -23.81
CA LYS A 80 9.36 10.04 -23.16
C LYS A 80 8.89 10.50 -21.78
N MET A 81 9.73 10.28 -20.76
CA MET A 81 9.46 10.69 -19.39
C MET A 81 9.58 12.20 -19.23
N PHE A 82 8.53 12.95 -19.58
CA PHE A 82 8.47 14.37 -19.28
C PHE A 82 7.74 14.60 -17.96
N ILE A 83 8.52 14.82 -16.91
CA ILE A 83 8.03 15.44 -15.68
C ILE A 83 7.82 16.92 -16.03
N LYS A 84 6.57 17.39 -16.00
CA LYS A 84 6.28 18.81 -16.25
C LYS A 84 6.98 19.66 -15.18
N MET A 85 7.58 20.78 -15.57
CA MET A 85 8.29 21.66 -14.62
C MET A 85 7.39 22.12 -13.45
N THR A 86 6.07 22.19 -13.69
CA THR A 86 5.05 22.46 -12.67
C THR A 86 4.95 21.35 -11.62
N SER A 87 5.03 20.07 -12.01
CA SER A 87 5.02 18.97 -11.04
C SER A 87 6.32 18.90 -10.24
N PHE A 88 7.45 19.30 -10.83
CA PHE A 88 8.72 19.41 -10.12
C PHE A 88 8.69 20.51 -9.06
N MET A 89 8.19 21.71 -9.39
CA MET A 89 8.03 22.81 -8.44
C MET A 89 7.06 22.46 -7.30
N MET A 90 5.97 21.76 -7.62
CA MET A 90 5.01 21.29 -6.62
C MET A 90 5.63 20.26 -5.66
N MET A 91 6.49 19.38 -6.18
CA MET A 91 7.23 18.41 -5.37
C MET A 91 8.20 19.10 -4.39
N ILE A 92 8.90 20.15 -4.83
CA ILE A 92 9.80 20.94 -3.97
C ILE A 92 9.02 21.63 -2.85
N MET A 93 7.88 22.24 -3.15
CA MET A 93 7.04 22.89 -2.13
C MET A 93 6.52 21.90 -1.09
N LEU A 94 6.12 20.70 -1.52
CA LEU A 94 5.69 19.63 -0.62
C LEU A 94 6.84 19.18 0.31
N LEU A 95 8.07 19.07 -0.20
CA LEU A 95 9.23 18.73 0.63
C LEU A 95 9.49 19.79 1.70
N ILE A 96 9.40 21.08 1.36
CA ILE A 96 9.61 22.18 2.31
C ILE A 96 8.56 22.17 3.42
N ILE A 97 7.28 21.92 3.08
CA ILE A 97 6.19 21.80 4.06
C ILE A 97 6.46 20.64 5.01
N ASN A 98 6.88 19.49 4.48
CA ASN A 98 7.20 18.32 5.30
C ASN A 98 8.37 18.57 6.27
N PHE A 99 9.42 19.27 5.83
CA PHE A 99 10.53 19.65 6.72
C PHE A 99 10.06 20.57 7.85
N LYS A 100 9.20 21.54 7.56
CA LYS A 100 8.62 22.43 8.59
C LYS A 100 7.77 21.66 9.60
N LEU A 101 6.97 20.68 9.15
CA LEU A 101 6.16 19.83 10.03
C LEU A 101 7.04 19.01 10.99
N ILE A 102 8.13 18.42 10.50
CA ILE A 102 9.08 17.66 11.35
C ILE A 102 9.66 18.56 12.45
N MET A 103 10.06 19.78 12.08
CA MET A 103 10.63 20.74 13.02
C MET A 103 9.60 21.18 14.07
N PHE A 104 8.36 21.45 13.64
CA PHE A 104 7.27 21.85 14.54
C PHE A 104 6.93 20.75 15.55
N ILE A 105 6.90 19.48 15.11
CA ILE A 105 6.59 18.33 15.96
C ILE A 105 7.72 18.05 16.96
N LYS A 106 8.98 18.32 16.62
CA LYS A 106 10.09 18.22 17.57
C LYS A 106 9.99 19.28 18.68
N PHE A 107 9.41 20.43 18.37
CA PHE A 107 9.23 21.55 19.31
C PHE A 107 8.02 21.34 20.24
N MET A 108 6.93 20.76 19.71
CA MET A 108 5.79 20.35 20.53
C MET A 108 6.15 19.09 21.31
N ASN A 109 6.20 19.19 22.64
CA ASN A 109 6.50 18.05 23.52
C ASN A 109 5.30 17.07 23.55
N MET A 110 5.19 16.22 22.51
CA MET A 110 4.06 15.33 22.19
C MET A 110 3.88 14.14 23.15
N ASN A 111 4.27 14.28 24.42
CA ASN A 111 4.07 13.22 25.40
C ASN A 111 2.58 13.03 25.76
N THR A 112 1.75 14.07 25.69
CA THR A 112 0.34 14.03 26.11
C THR A 112 -0.58 13.27 25.16
N LEU A 113 -0.45 13.46 23.84
CA LEU A 113 -1.30 12.79 22.83
C LEU A 113 -1.12 11.26 22.79
N PHE A 114 0.07 10.75 23.09
CA PHE A 114 0.36 9.31 23.04
C PHE A 114 0.14 8.58 24.38
N LEU A 115 -0.03 9.31 25.49
CA LEU A 115 -0.32 8.73 26.82
C LEU A 115 -1.75 8.16 26.91
N PHE A 116 -2.68 8.69 26.11
CA PHE A 116 -4.03 8.11 25.95
C PHE A 116 -4.00 6.77 25.18
N ASN A 117 -3.14 6.67 24.17
CA ASN A 117 -3.01 5.45 23.36
C ASN A 117 -2.26 4.33 24.10
N SER A 118 -1.24 4.62 24.92
CA SER A 118 -0.52 3.56 25.65
C SER A 118 -1.41 2.86 26.68
N LYS A 119 -2.33 3.58 27.33
CA LYS A 119 -3.30 3.01 28.27
C LYS A 119 -4.32 2.12 27.55
N MET A 120 -4.88 2.58 26.42
CA MET A 120 -5.77 1.78 25.59
C MET A 120 -5.08 0.56 24.98
N MET A 121 -3.85 0.71 24.50
CA MET A 121 -3.06 -0.38 23.95
C MET A 121 -2.77 -1.43 25.01
N ASN A 122 -2.39 -1.04 26.23
CA ASN A 122 -2.14 -1.99 27.32
C ASN A 122 -3.40 -2.79 27.71
N ILE A 123 -4.58 -2.17 27.69
CA ILE A 123 -5.86 -2.85 27.98
C ILE A 123 -6.19 -3.89 26.89
N ILE A 124 -5.95 -3.55 25.62
CA ILE A 124 -6.17 -4.46 24.47
C ILE A 124 -5.14 -5.60 24.48
N ILE A 125 -3.90 -5.28 24.83
CA ILE A 125 -2.78 -6.22 24.89
C ILE A 125 -3.05 -7.32 25.92
N ILE A 126 -3.54 -6.98 27.12
CA ILE A 126 -3.78 -7.95 28.20
C ILE A 126 -4.92 -8.93 27.85
N ASN A 127 -5.95 -8.49 27.12
CA ASN A 127 -7.09 -9.34 26.76
C ASN A 127 -6.88 -10.19 25.49
N ASN A 128 -5.92 -9.84 24.61
CA ASN A 128 -5.82 -10.44 23.26
C ASN A 128 -4.68 -11.42 23.03
N TYR A 129 -3.80 -11.70 24.01
CA TYR A 129 -2.68 -12.64 23.81
C TYR A 129 -3.10 -14.09 23.51
N LYS A 130 -4.39 -14.44 23.60
CA LYS A 130 -4.92 -15.78 23.28
C LYS A 130 -6.10 -15.80 22.31
N ILE A 131 -6.34 -14.73 21.56
CA ILE A 131 -7.23 -14.85 20.40
C ILE A 131 -6.41 -15.44 19.27
N ASN A 132 -6.35 -16.77 19.24
CA ASN A 132 -5.85 -17.51 18.10
C ASN A 132 -6.64 -17.02 16.88
N MET A 133 -6.00 -16.39 15.88
CA MET A 133 -6.67 -15.81 14.70
C MET A 133 -7.68 -16.80 14.09
N ILE A 134 -7.30 -18.08 14.09
CA ILE A 134 -8.11 -19.22 13.65
C ILE A 134 -9.46 -19.29 14.39
N LYS A 135 -9.51 -19.06 15.71
CA LYS A 135 -10.77 -19.07 16.48
C LYS A 135 -11.67 -17.88 16.14
N PHE A 136 -11.11 -16.71 15.82
CA PHE A 136 -11.88 -15.55 15.40
C PHE A 136 -12.50 -15.76 14.01
N PHE A 137 -11.71 -16.27 13.07
CA PHE A 137 -12.21 -16.62 11.73
C PHE A 137 -13.26 -17.73 11.79
N MET A 138 -13.00 -18.82 12.50
CA MET A 138 -13.91 -19.98 12.46
C MET A 138 -15.25 -19.75 13.17
N LYS A 139 -15.30 -18.89 14.20
CA LYS A 139 -16.52 -18.74 15.01
C LYS A 139 -17.57 -17.81 14.40
N ASN A 140 -17.18 -16.76 13.70
CA ASN A 140 -18.12 -15.72 13.22
C ASN A 140 -17.97 -15.36 11.73
N SER A 141 -17.05 -15.98 10.99
CA SER A 141 -16.75 -15.57 9.60
C SER A 141 -16.98 -16.63 8.53
N LEU A 142 -17.55 -17.80 8.86
CA LEU A 142 -17.81 -18.86 7.86
C LEU A 142 -18.62 -18.37 6.66
N MET A 143 -19.68 -17.57 6.89
CA MET A 143 -20.47 -16.98 5.79
C MET A 143 -19.63 -16.03 4.92
N MET A 144 -18.77 -15.23 5.54
CA MET A 144 -17.88 -14.30 4.84
C MET A 144 -16.81 -15.05 4.02
N ILE A 145 -16.26 -16.14 4.56
CA ILE A 145 -15.32 -17.03 3.86
C ILE A 145 -16.00 -17.67 2.64
N MET A 146 -17.22 -18.18 2.80
CA MET A 146 -17.98 -18.76 1.69
C MET A 146 -18.27 -17.74 0.58
N MET A 147 -18.61 -16.49 0.93
CA MET A 147 -18.76 -15.42 -0.05
C MET A 147 -17.44 -15.12 -0.79
N MET A 148 -16.30 -15.06 -0.09
CA MET A 148 -15.00 -14.79 -0.71
C MET A 148 -14.57 -15.90 -1.69
N ILE A 149 -14.82 -17.17 -1.35
CA ILE A 149 -14.54 -18.31 -2.25
C ILE A 149 -15.37 -18.20 -3.53
N ASN A 150 -16.67 -17.91 -3.40
CA ASN A 150 -17.55 -17.74 -4.57
C ASN A 150 -17.11 -16.56 -5.44
N LEU A 151 -16.67 -15.45 -4.84
CA LEU A 151 -16.16 -14.29 -5.58
C LEU A 151 -14.90 -14.61 -6.38
N LEU A 152 -13.92 -15.31 -5.78
CA LEU A 152 -12.69 -15.73 -6.47
C LEU A 152 -13.00 -16.72 -7.62
N LEU A 153 -13.97 -17.61 -7.42
CA LEU A 153 -14.41 -18.57 -8.44
C LEU A 153 -15.11 -17.86 -9.61
N LEU A 154 -16.00 -16.91 -9.31
CA LEU A 154 -16.68 -16.09 -10.33
C LEU A 154 -15.68 -15.28 -11.17
N THR A 155 -14.70 -14.62 -10.54
CA THR A 155 -13.69 -13.83 -11.28
C THR A 155 -12.84 -14.71 -12.20
N LEU A 156 -12.43 -15.90 -11.77
CA LEU A 156 -11.73 -16.87 -12.62
C LEU A 156 -12.55 -17.29 -13.85
N ILE A 157 -13.85 -17.61 -13.68
CA ILE A 157 -14.74 -17.97 -14.80
C ILE A 157 -14.89 -16.80 -15.77
N ILE A 158 -15.10 -15.59 -15.26
CA ILE A 158 -15.27 -14.38 -16.07
C ILE A 158 -14.00 -14.09 -16.89
N ILE A 159 -12.82 -14.12 -16.25
CA ILE A 159 -11.53 -13.89 -16.93
C ILE A 159 -11.31 -14.94 -18.03
N ASN A 160 -11.56 -16.22 -17.75
CA ASN A 160 -11.43 -17.28 -18.76
C ASN A 160 -12.41 -17.10 -19.93
N LYS A 161 -13.64 -16.62 -19.66
CA LYS A 161 -14.62 -16.31 -20.71
C LYS A 161 -14.24 -15.09 -21.54
N MET A 162 -13.62 -14.07 -20.93
CA MET A 162 -13.09 -12.89 -21.64
C MET A 162 -11.92 -13.27 -22.55
N ASN A 163 -10.98 -14.09 -22.07
CA ASN A 163 -9.81 -14.50 -22.85
C ASN A 163 -10.19 -15.34 -24.08
N LYS A 164 -11.23 -16.18 -24.02
CA LYS A 164 -11.70 -16.96 -25.18
C LYS A 164 -12.23 -16.10 -26.34
N LYS A 165 -12.71 -14.88 -26.07
CA LYS A 165 -13.18 -13.95 -27.11
C LYS A 165 -12.04 -13.15 -27.75
N MET A 166 -10.90 -13.02 -27.07
CA MET A 166 -9.69 -12.33 -27.55
C MET A 166 -8.70 -13.28 -28.27
N SER A 167 -9.19 -14.32 -28.94
CA SER A 167 -8.35 -15.18 -29.79
C SER A 167 -8.06 -14.51 -31.15
N ILE A 168 -7.59 -13.27 -31.16
CA ILE A 168 -6.78 -12.79 -32.28
C ILE A 168 -5.38 -13.35 -32.00
N PRO A 169 -4.81 -14.18 -32.89
CA PRO A 169 -3.55 -14.84 -32.62
C PRO A 169 -2.50 -13.79 -32.26
N LEU A 170 -1.99 -13.85 -31.03
CA LEU A 170 -0.83 -13.12 -30.57
C LEU A 170 0.34 -13.57 -31.46
N ARG A 171 0.51 -12.83 -32.56
CA ARG A 171 1.54 -12.95 -33.60
C ARG A 171 1.33 -14.11 -34.60
N LYS A 172 0.76 -13.80 -35.76
CA LYS A 172 1.32 -14.37 -37.00
C LYS A 172 2.54 -13.51 -37.35
N MET A 173 3.73 -14.02 -37.09
CA MET A 173 4.93 -13.54 -37.79
C MET A 173 4.71 -13.92 -39.26
N PHE A 174 4.39 -12.93 -40.09
CA PHE A 174 4.60 -13.04 -41.52
C PHE A 174 5.89 -12.29 -41.85
N TYR A 175 6.67 -12.93 -42.70
CA TYR A 175 7.96 -12.53 -43.25
C TYR A 175 8.01 -11.07 -43.71
#